data_AF-A0A832TRR3-F1
#
_entry.id   AF-A0A832TRR3-F1
#
_cell.length_a   1.000
_cell.length_b   1.000
_cell.length_c   1.000
_cell.angle_alpha   90.00
_cell.angle_beta   90.00
_cell.angle_gamma   90.00
#
_symmetry.space_group_name_H-M   'P 1'
#
loop_
_entity.id
_entity.type
_entity.pdbx_description
1 polymer ?
#
loop_
_entity_poly.entity_id
_entity_poly.type
_entity_poly.pdbx_seq_one_letter_code
_entity_poly.pdbx_strand_id
1 'polypeptide(L)'
;AFNETVEEFTQSLIRLVDENGMDWMFNNCSETARIGALRWRNRFREVTKPLFDSLYELVATGEETRIVLERSKEPDYRLKLADELKGMGSSEMWRAGASVRSLRPGSQKKK
;
A
#
# COMPACT_ATOMS: atom_id res chain seq x y z
N ALA A 1 -4.55 10.45 -10.68
CA ALA A 1 -3.65 9.36 -10.23
C ALA A 1 -4.05 8.83 -8.86
N PHE A 2 -3.92 9.60 -7.76
CA PHE A 2 -4.23 9.10 -6.40
C PHE A 2 -5.64 8.50 -6.24
N ASN A 3 -6.66 9.15 -6.82
CA ASN A 3 -8.05 8.69 -6.76
C ASN A 3 -8.23 7.30 -7.39
N GLU A 4 -7.72 7.12 -8.61
CA GLU A 4 -7.76 5.86 -9.38
C GLU A 4 -6.69 4.83 -8.95
N THR A 5 -6.03 5.03 -7.81
CA THR A 5 -5.04 4.07 -7.28
C THR A 5 -5.27 3.82 -5.79
N VAL A 6 -4.74 4.68 -4.93
CA VAL A 6 -4.79 4.49 -3.48
C VAL A 6 -6.22 4.63 -2.96
N GLU A 7 -6.98 5.60 -3.45
CA GLU A 7 -8.35 5.81 -2.99
C GLU A 7 -9.27 4.68 -3.45
N GLU A 8 -9.25 4.32 -4.74
CA GLU A 8 -10.01 3.19 -5.28
C GLU A 8 -9.66 1.87 -4.58
N PHE A 9 -8.37 1.58 -4.38
CA PHE A 9 -7.95 0.37 -3.68
C PHE A 9 -8.47 0.37 -2.24
N THR A 10 -8.26 1.45 -1.47
CA THR A 10 -8.53 1.46 -0.03
C THR A 10 -9.99 1.72 0.34
N GLN A 11 -10.76 2.41 -0.51
CA GLN A 11 -12.15 2.76 -0.22
C GLN A 11 -13.16 1.89 -0.98
N SER A 12 -12.75 1.22 -2.06
CA SER A 12 -13.64 0.39 -2.87
C SER A 12 -13.17 -1.05 -2.93
N LEU A 13 -12.04 -1.33 -3.57
CA LEU A 13 -11.68 -2.71 -3.97
C LEU A 13 -11.33 -3.60 -2.78
N ILE A 14 -10.51 -3.12 -1.84
CA ILE A 14 -10.07 -3.95 -0.70
C ILE A 14 -11.23 -4.36 0.20
N ARG A 15 -12.31 -3.58 0.24
CA ARG A 15 -13.51 -3.90 1.02
C ARG A 15 -14.26 -5.10 0.43
N LEU A 16 -14.37 -5.16 -0.91
CA LEU A 16 -14.94 -6.33 -1.59
C LEU A 16 -14.11 -7.60 -1.34
N VAL A 17 -12.78 -7.45 -1.26
CA VAL A 17 -11.87 -8.55 -0.93
C VAL A 17 -12.03 -8.99 0.53
N ASP A 18 -12.17 -8.06 1.46
CA ASP A 18 -12.42 -8.35 2.88
C ASP A 18 -13.76 -9.07 3.08
N GLU A 19 -14.79 -8.66 2.35
CA GLU A 19 -16.12 -9.25 2.44
C GLU A 19 -16.16 -10.71 1.98
N ASN A 20 -15.59 -11.02 0.80
CA ASN A 20 -15.81 -12.31 0.14
C ASN A 20 -14.62 -12.82 -0.70
N GLY A 21 -13.46 -12.17 -0.63
CA GLY A 21 -12.26 -12.58 -1.35
C GLY A 21 -12.06 -11.95 -2.74
N MET A 22 -10.95 -12.34 -3.38
CA MET A 22 -10.46 -11.71 -4.62
C MET A 22 -11.35 -11.98 -5.84
N ASP A 23 -11.91 -13.19 -5.94
CA ASP A 23 -12.82 -13.57 -7.03
C ASP A 23 -14.14 -12.80 -6.94
N TRP A 24 -14.66 -12.56 -5.74
CA TRP A 24 -15.80 -11.67 -5.53
C TRP A 24 -15.50 -10.24 -6.00
N MET A 25 -14.35 -9.68 -5.61
CA MET A 25 -13.94 -8.34 -6.07
C MET A 25 -13.88 -8.28 -7.61
N PHE A 26 -13.28 -9.27 -8.27
CA PHE A 26 -13.25 -9.30 -9.74
C PHE A 26 -14.65 -9.41 -10.35
N ASN A 27 -15.54 -10.25 -9.82
CA ASN A 27 -16.90 -10.38 -10.33
C ASN A 27 -17.69 -9.06 -10.24
N ASN A 28 -17.39 -8.21 -9.27
CA ASN A 28 -17.99 -6.89 -9.09
C ASN A 28 -17.31 -5.78 -9.91
N CYS A 29 -16.20 -6.06 -10.59
CA CYS A 29 -15.55 -5.14 -11.52
C CYS A 29 -16.16 -5.20 -12.93
N SER A 30 -15.97 -4.12 -13.70
CA SER A 30 -16.35 -4.10 -15.12
C SER A 30 -15.59 -5.14 -15.94
N GLU A 31 -16.11 -5.49 -17.12
CA GLU A 31 -15.45 -6.42 -18.03
C GLU A 31 -14.03 -5.97 -18.41
N THR A 32 -13.84 -4.68 -18.73
CA THR A 32 -12.53 -4.09 -19.03
C THR A 32 -11.55 -4.27 -17.87
N ALA A 33 -11.98 -4.00 -16.63
CA ALA A 33 -11.13 -4.14 -15.45
C ALA A 33 -10.76 -5.60 -15.17
N ARG A 34 -11.73 -6.53 -15.29
CA ARG A 34 -11.48 -7.97 -15.14
C ARG A 34 -10.46 -8.50 -16.14
N ILE A 35 -10.66 -8.20 -17.43
CA ILE A 35 -9.75 -8.65 -18.50
C ILE A 35 -8.35 -8.07 -18.27
N GLY A 36 -8.26 -6.78 -17.95
CA GLY A 36 -6.99 -6.13 -17.63
C GLY A 36 -6.26 -6.79 -16.46
N ALA A 37 -6.96 -6.98 -15.33
CA ALA A 37 -6.38 -7.59 -14.14
C ALA A 37 -5.86 -9.02 -14.41
N LEU A 38 -6.67 -9.86 -15.07
CA LEU A 38 -6.28 -11.24 -15.39
C LEU A 38 -5.10 -11.30 -16.37
N ARG A 39 -5.03 -10.38 -17.34
CA ARG A 39 -3.91 -10.29 -18.29
C ARG A 39 -2.60 -9.91 -17.60
N TRP A 40 -2.65 -9.01 -16.62
CA TRP A 40 -1.44 -8.44 -16.00
C TRP A 40 -0.97 -9.20 -14.75
N ARG A 41 -1.85 -9.91 -14.02
CA ARG A 41 -1.52 -10.52 -12.72
C ARG A 41 -0.25 -11.39 -12.73
N ASN A 42 -0.08 -12.24 -13.75
CA ASN A 42 1.06 -13.15 -13.83
C ASN A 42 2.36 -12.39 -14.11
N ARG A 43 2.31 -11.36 -14.95
CA ARG A 43 3.48 -10.52 -15.27
C ARG A 43 3.96 -9.75 -14.05
N PHE A 44 3.03 -9.14 -13.30
CA PHE A 44 3.38 -8.47 -12.03
C PHE A 44 3.97 -9.45 -11.03
N ARG A 45 3.41 -10.66 -10.93
CA ARG A 45 3.95 -11.71 -10.05
C ARG A 45 5.36 -12.11 -10.47
N GLU A 46 5.61 -12.36 -11.75
CA GLU A 46 6.94 -12.78 -12.24
C GLU A 46 8.02 -11.74 -11.93
N VAL A 47 7.70 -10.45 -12.11
CA VAL A 47 8.65 -9.36 -11.84
C VAL A 47 8.89 -9.15 -10.34
N THR A 48 7.86 -9.30 -9.51
CA THR A 48 7.97 -9.04 -8.06
C THR A 48 8.39 -10.28 -7.25
N LYS A 49 8.16 -11.49 -7.77
CA LYS A 49 8.46 -12.75 -7.06
C LYS A 49 9.91 -12.85 -6.57
N PRO A 50 10.96 -12.56 -7.36
CA PRO A 50 12.32 -12.64 -6.87
C PRO A 50 12.59 -11.74 -5.66
N LEU A 51 11.97 -10.56 -5.60
CA LEU A 51 12.07 -9.66 -4.45
C LEU A 51 11.38 -10.27 -3.22
N PHE A 52 10.17 -10.81 -3.38
CA PHE A 52 9.46 -11.48 -2.28
C PHE A 52 10.21 -12.72 -1.77
N ASP A 53 10.83 -13.50 -2.66
CA ASP A 53 11.65 -14.65 -2.26
C ASP A 53 12.84 -14.19 -1.40
N SER A 54 13.54 -13.11 -1.78
CA SER A 54 14.59 -12.53 -0.96
C SER A 54 14.08 -12.02 0.40
N LEU A 55 12.92 -11.37 0.44
CA LEU A 55 12.32 -10.91 1.69
C LEU A 55 11.96 -12.08 2.62
N TYR A 56 11.44 -13.18 2.07
CA TYR A 56 11.15 -14.37 2.87
C TYR A 56 12.42 -15.01 3.44
N GLU A 57 13.50 -15.07 2.67
CA GLU A 57 14.79 -15.58 3.15
C GLU A 57 15.37 -14.71 4.28
N LEU A 58 15.33 -13.39 4.14
CA LEU A 58 15.82 -12.45 5.17
C LEU A 58 15.01 -12.57 6.48
N VAL A 59 13.70 -12.83 6.37
CA VAL A 59 12.87 -13.10 7.56
C VAL A 59 13.20 -14.46 8.16
N ALA A 60 13.28 -15.52 7.34
CA ALA A 60 13.51 -16.88 7.79
C ALA A 60 14.88 -17.06 8.48
N THR A 61 15.91 -16.35 8.00
CA THR A 61 17.26 -16.34 8.57
C THR A 61 17.39 -15.47 9.83
N GLY A 62 16.37 -14.67 10.15
CA GLY A 62 16.39 -13.72 11.26
C GLY A 62 17.14 -12.41 10.96
N GLU A 63 17.58 -12.20 9.72
CA GLU A 63 18.32 -11.01 9.32
C GLU A 63 17.48 -9.73 9.43
N GLU A 64 16.21 -9.77 9.01
CA GLU A 64 15.28 -8.64 9.23
C GLU A 64 15.13 -8.30 10.72
N THR A 65 15.11 -9.33 11.59
CA THR A 65 15.02 -9.12 13.04
C THR A 65 16.29 -8.45 13.57
N ARG A 66 17.46 -8.88 13.12
CA ARG A 66 18.75 -8.26 13.47
C ARG A 66 18.77 -6.79 13.06
N ILE A 67 18.40 -6.47 11.82
CA ILE A 67 18.34 -5.11 11.28
C ILE A 67 17.40 -4.22 12.13
N VAL A 68 16.20 -4.71 12.45
CA VAL A 68 15.25 -3.96 13.29
C VAL A 68 15.82 -3.69 14.69
N LEU A 69 16.43 -4.69 15.33
CA LEU A 69 17.01 -4.55 16.66
C LEU A 69 18.20 -3.59 16.69
N GLU A 70 19.06 -3.63 15.67
CA GLU A 70 20.21 -2.72 15.56
C GLU A 70 19.74 -1.28 15.36
N ARG A 71 18.84 -1.06 14.37
CA ARG A 71 18.33 0.27 14.06
C ARG A 71 17.55 0.89 15.23
N SER A 72 16.79 0.08 15.96
CA SER A 72 16.01 0.55 17.12
C SER A 72 16.87 0.91 18.33
N LYS A 73 18.12 0.42 18.40
CA LYS A 73 19.07 0.74 19.48
C LYS A 73 19.85 2.02 19.23
N GLU A 74 19.80 2.59 18.03
CA GLU A 74 20.53 3.82 17.71
C GLU A 74 20.08 4.97 18.63
N PRO A 75 21.01 5.71 19.28
CA PRO A 75 20.66 6.79 20.20
C PRO A 75 19.77 7.88 19.58
N ASP A 76 19.88 8.09 18.27
CA ASP A 76 19.17 9.09 17.48
C ASP A 76 18.04 8.49 16.61
N TYR A 77 17.65 7.23 16.82
CA TYR A 77 16.63 6.52 16.04
C TYR A 77 15.35 7.35 15.83
N ARG A 78 14.84 7.98 16.89
CA ARG A 78 13.60 8.78 16.82
C ARG A 78 13.73 9.98 15.88
N LEU A 79 14.89 10.62 15.84
CA LEU A 79 15.14 11.76 14.97
C LEU A 79 15.22 11.32 13.51
N LYS A 80 15.96 10.25 13.23
CA LYS A 80 16.05 9.65 11.88
C LYS A 80 14.69 9.19 11.36
N LEU A 81 13.91 8.49 12.20
CA LEU A 81 12.55 8.05 11.86
C LEU A 81 11.65 9.26 11.54
N ALA A 82 11.71 10.31 12.35
CA ALA A 82 10.91 11.51 12.12
C ALA A 82 11.24 12.18 10.78
N ASP A 83 12.52 12.22 10.40
CA ASP A 83 12.96 12.76 9.11
C ASP A 83 12.45 11.91 7.93
N GLU A 84 12.59 10.58 8.01
CA GLU A 84 12.08 9.66 6.98
C GLU A 84 10.55 9.75 6.82
N LEU A 85 9.81 9.77 7.93
CA LEU A 85 8.34 9.92 7.90
C LEU A 85 7.93 11.28 7.35
N LYS A 86 8.67 12.34 7.64
CA LYS A 86 8.46 13.67 7.05
C LYS A 86 8.73 13.66 5.55
N GLY A 87 9.80 13.00 5.11
CA GLY A 87 10.10 12.80 3.69
C GLY A 87 8.96 12.09 2.96
N MET A 88 8.47 10.98 3.53
CA MET A 88 7.32 10.27 2.99
C MET A 88 6.07 11.15 2.97
N GLY A 89 5.69 11.76 4.10
CA GLY A 89 4.48 12.57 4.22
C GLY A 89 4.45 13.81 3.31
N SER A 90 5.62 14.35 2.97
CA SER A 90 5.76 15.51 2.06
C SER A 90 5.78 15.13 0.56
N SER A 91 5.88 13.84 0.23
CA SER A 91 5.82 13.38 -1.16
C SER A 91 4.52 13.81 -1.87
N GLU A 92 4.59 13.94 -3.19
CA GLU A 92 3.44 14.32 -4.03
C GLU A 92 2.22 13.42 -3.78
N MET A 93 2.44 12.10 -3.73
CA MET A 93 1.39 11.11 -3.49
C MET A 93 0.64 11.39 -2.19
N TRP A 94 1.35 11.65 -1.10
CA TRP A 94 0.71 11.85 0.21
C TRP A 94 0.13 13.24 0.40
N ARG A 95 0.67 14.27 -0.26
CA ARG A 95 0.03 15.60 -0.36
C ARG A 95 -1.28 15.54 -1.14
N ALA A 96 -1.29 14.86 -2.30
CA ALA A 96 -2.51 14.64 -3.07
C ALA A 96 -3.55 13.86 -2.25
N GLY A 97 -3.12 12.80 -1.55
CA GLY A 97 -3.97 12.03 -0.67
C GLY A 97 -4.58 12.84 0.48
N ALA A 98 -3.84 13.78 1.07
CA ALA A 98 -4.39 14.66 2.12
C ALA A 98 -5.56 15.50 1.59
N SER A 99 -5.40 16.11 0.40
CA SER A 99 -6.47 16.86 -0.25
C SER A 99 -7.67 15.97 -0.58
N VAL A 100 -7.46 14.82 -1.20
CA VAL A 100 -8.55 13.86 -1.54
C VAL A 100 -9.31 13.44 -0.28
N ARG A 101 -8.60 13.08 0.79
CA ARG A 101 -9.23 12.68 2.06
C ARG A 101 -10.07 13.79 2.69
N SER A 102 -9.66 15.06 2.56
CA SER A 102 -10.43 16.19 3.08
C SER A 102 -11.76 16.43 2.36
N LEU A 103 -11.87 15.93 1.12
CA LEU A 103 -13.06 16.06 0.27
C LEU A 103 -14.05 14.89 0.43
N ARG A 104 -13.73 13.87 1.25
CA ARG A 104 -14.61 12.71 1.42
C ARG A 104 -15.98 13.11 1.99
N PRO A 105 -17.06 12.41 1.61
CA PRO A 105 -18.35 12.56 2.27
C PRO A 105 -18.22 12.28 3.78
N GLY A 106 -18.77 13.17 4.62
CA GLY A 106 -18.73 13.06 6.08
C GLY A 106 -17.52 13.69 6.78
N SER A 107 -16.45 14.07 6.06
CA SER A 107 -15.32 14.83 6.63
C SER A 107 -15.51 16.35 6.66
N GLN A 108 -16.50 16.87 5.94
CA GLN A 108 -16.87 18.28 6.06
C GLN A 108 -17.57 18.51 7.40
N LYS A 109 -16.98 19.35 8.27
CA LYS A 109 -17.68 19.86 9.45
C LYS A 109 -19.00 20.45 8.97
N LYS A 110 -20.13 19.97 9.50
CA LYS A 110 -21.41 20.67 9.36
C LYS A 110 -21.17 22.13 9.77
N LYS A 111 -21.37 23.05 8.83
CA LYS A 111 -21.45 24.49 9.14
C LYS A 111 -22.64 24.74 10.04
#